data_AF-A0A954N3T1-F1
#
_entry.id   AF-A0A954N3T1-F1
#
_cell.length_a   1.000
_cell.length_b   1.000
_cell.length_c   1.000
_cell.angle_alpha   90.00
_cell.angle_beta   90.00
_cell.angle_gamma   90.00
#
_symmetry.space_group_name_H-M   'P 1'
#
loop_
_entity.id
_entity.type
_entity.pdbx_description
1 polymer ?
#
loop_
_entity_poly.entity_id
_entity_poly.type
_entity_poly.pdbx_seq_one_letter_code
_entity_poly.pdbx_strand_id
1 'polypeptide(L)'
;MASSASFFPATSPAQKLDAALAVDSDLSTRLSQITQTRFRNTLNQTYRDTDAIFIYLMLVQWVLCVILSHTVAPSNHSSHPPSGTGDFLSALLDVRLLTLLPIVLALRYPGRVFTRHCIAIGQMLTSSVIINLTGGRIESHFHILGSLAFLSFYRDWKVLVTATLVWAVDHLVRGYYFPESIYSDGHAEWWRFLEHGGWILFEVIFLLFSCRQSLTEKWRIADQQARQELQNEDVRIEVTYRTAELQASEARVRSVLDATVDAILTIKEDGEVVSSNFSGLKMIGVDEDRIVEFNITEIVPALNWRQITQSTHFPVCERTIAHTASGIEFPVDYCVTQVELLADDLHYTIVMRDISEQVASEKERDKLQQQFVAAARQAGKAEIAAGVLHNVGNILNSISTSQAMLADMVRNSRAARVRDIAALLDEHKDHLPEFIANDSRGSQLPSFFNKLSVQVDAERDQFTEELATIAKSIEHIKVIIAMQQSLAKAGGLREYHNLSQLAHEAVAFNSGRIERHNMEVRLDLENLDDILVDKHQLMQILVNLMKNAVDAMQNIDGPSKVLSVAVRRTSEDYVRISVSDTGQGISPENLSKVFAQG
;
A
#
# COMPACT_ATOMS: atom_id res chain seq x y z
N MET A 1 -2.72 10.08 19.61
CA MET A 1 -3.42 11.33 19.28
C MET A 1 -4.27 11.07 18.04
N ALA A 2 -5.56 10.81 18.23
CA ALA A 2 -6.50 10.55 17.14
C ALA A 2 -7.08 11.87 16.65
N SER A 3 -6.86 12.19 15.38
CA SER A 3 -7.40 13.36 14.70
C SER A 3 -8.88 13.14 14.40
N SER A 4 -9.72 13.99 14.97
CA SER A 4 -11.16 14.06 14.73
C SER A 4 -11.46 14.36 13.26
N ALA A 5 -11.99 13.37 12.55
CA ALA A 5 -12.61 13.56 11.25
C ALA A 5 -13.89 14.42 11.43
N SER A 6 -13.86 15.64 10.93
CA SER A 6 -15.01 16.51 10.81
C SER A 6 -15.97 15.95 9.77
N PHE A 7 -17.06 15.34 10.23
CA PHE A 7 -18.23 15.02 9.41
C PHE A 7 -18.81 16.33 8.83
N PHE A 8 -18.79 16.47 7.50
CA PHE A 8 -19.58 17.50 6.81
C PHE A 8 -21.06 17.30 7.17
N PRO A 9 -21.82 18.37 7.50
CA PRO A 9 -23.24 18.22 7.74
C PRO A 9 -23.92 17.88 6.41
N ALA A 10 -24.67 16.79 6.38
CA ALA A 10 -25.52 16.43 5.26
C ALA A 10 -26.52 17.58 5.01
N THR A 11 -26.27 18.37 3.97
CA THR A 11 -27.17 19.44 3.51
C THR A 11 -28.57 18.86 3.25
N SER A 12 -29.60 19.49 3.82
CA SER A 12 -30.98 19.01 3.71
C SER A 12 -31.46 19.04 2.24
N PRO A 13 -32.43 18.19 1.84
CA PRO A 13 -32.98 18.20 0.48
C PRO A 13 -33.50 19.59 0.03
N ALA A 14 -34.02 20.39 0.97
CA ALA A 14 -34.45 21.76 0.71
C ALA A 14 -33.27 22.69 0.36
N GLN A 15 -32.15 22.58 1.08
CA GLN A 15 -30.94 23.37 0.77
C GLN A 15 -30.32 23.00 -0.58
N LYS A 16 -30.40 21.73 -1.00
CA LYS A 16 -29.96 21.31 -2.34
C LYS A 16 -30.88 21.83 -3.45
N LEU A 17 -32.18 21.91 -3.21
CA LEU A 17 -33.16 22.46 -4.16
C LEU A 17 -32.99 23.98 -4.31
N ASP A 18 -32.83 24.70 -3.20
CA ASP A 18 -32.59 26.15 -3.22
C ASP A 18 -31.26 26.50 -3.90
N ALA A 19 -30.21 25.70 -3.69
CA ALA A 19 -28.94 25.85 -4.39
C ALA A 19 -29.06 25.56 -5.90
N ALA A 20 -29.80 24.52 -6.30
CA ALA A 20 -30.03 24.22 -7.71
C ALA A 20 -30.86 25.31 -8.41
N LEU A 21 -31.88 25.85 -7.76
CA LEU A 21 -32.70 26.95 -8.27
C LEU A 21 -31.91 28.26 -8.36
N ALA A 22 -31.01 28.53 -7.40
CA ALA A 22 -30.12 29.69 -7.45
C ALA A 22 -29.15 29.61 -8.65
N VAL A 23 -28.56 28.44 -8.91
CA VAL A 23 -27.66 28.21 -10.05
C VAL A 23 -28.41 28.35 -11.39
N ASP A 24 -29.63 27.83 -11.51
CA ASP A 24 -30.43 27.95 -12.73
C ASP A 24 -30.90 29.41 -12.98
N SER A 25 -31.19 30.15 -11.90
CA SER A 25 -31.52 31.58 -11.98
C SER A 25 -30.33 32.46 -12.41
N ASP A 26 -29.12 32.12 -11.98
CA ASP A 26 -27.89 32.82 -12.38
C ASP A 26 -27.52 32.49 -13.83
N LEU A 27 -27.62 31.22 -14.23
CA LEU A 27 -27.35 30.77 -15.59
C LEU A 27 -28.28 31.41 -16.61
N SER A 28 -29.59 31.42 -16.34
CA SER A 28 -30.58 32.07 -17.21
C SER A 28 -30.36 33.58 -17.33
N THR A 29 -29.95 34.23 -16.24
CA THR A 29 -29.58 35.65 -16.23
C THR A 29 -28.34 35.91 -17.10
N ARG A 30 -27.27 35.13 -16.91
CA ARG A 30 -26.04 35.22 -17.72
C ARG A 30 -26.31 34.97 -19.19
N LEU A 31 -27.06 33.91 -19.51
CA LEU A 31 -27.43 33.59 -20.89
C LEU A 31 -28.16 34.76 -21.55
N SER A 32 -29.18 35.32 -20.87
CA SER A 32 -29.93 36.47 -21.37
C SER A 32 -29.04 37.69 -21.65
N GLN A 33 -28.11 38.00 -20.75
CA GLN A 33 -27.18 39.13 -20.91
C GLN A 33 -26.23 38.95 -22.10
N ILE A 34 -25.67 37.74 -22.27
CA ILE A 34 -24.78 37.43 -23.41
C ILE A 34 -25.55 37.51 -24.73
N THR A 35 -26.72 36.88 -24.81
CA THR A 35 -27.61 36.90 -25.98
C THR A 35 -27.95 38.33 -26.37
N GLN A 36 -28.40 39.16 -25.41
CA GLN A 36 -28.78 40.55 -25.66
C GLN A 36 -27.60 41.39 -26.15
N THR A 37 -26.41 41.20 -25.55
CA THR A 37 -25.20 41.92 -25.92
C THR A 37 -24.75 41.55 -27.34
N ARG A 38 -24.71 40.25 -27.66
CA ARG A 38 -24.35 39.76 -29.01
C ARG A 38 -25.34 40.25 -30.06
N PHE A 39 -26.64 40.12 -29.79
CA PHE A 39 -27.68 40.61 -30.68
C PHE A 39 -27.53 42.11 -30.99
N ARG A 40 -27.33 42.94 -29.95
CA ARG A 40 -27.13 44.38 -30.11
C ARG A 40 -25.88 44.72 -30.91
N ASN A 41 -24.78 44.00 -30.69
CA ASN A 41 -23.54 44.20 -31.43
C ASN A 41 -23.72 43.84 -32.92
N THR A 42 -24.34 42.69 -33.21
CA THR A 42 -24.64 42.25 -34.59
C THR A 42 -25.58 43.22 -35.31
N LEU A 43 -26.58 43.77 -34.62
CA LEU A 43 -27.46 44.80 -35.19
C LEU A 43 -26.70 46.09 -35.49
N ASN A 44 -25.91 46.58 -34.53
CA ASN A 44 -25.11 47.78 -34.73
C ASN A 44 -24.13 47.63 -35.91
N GLN A 45 -23.53 46.45 -36.07
CA GLN A 45 -22.67 46.16 -37.22
C GLN A 45 -23.47 46.21 -38.52
N THR A 46 -24.65 45.56 -38.56
CA THR A 46 -25.55 45.60 -39.72
C THR A 46 -25.88 47.05 -40.14
N TYR A 47 -26.11 47.93 -39.17
CA TYR A 47 -26.39 49.34 -39.43
C TYR A 47 -25.20 50.07 -40.06
N ARG A 48 -23.99 49.83 -39.57
CA ARG A 48 -22.76 50.44 -40.10
C ARG A 48 -22.43 49.94 -41.50
N ASP A 49 -22.58 48.64 -41.73
CA ASP A 49 -22.34 48.03 -43.04
C ASP A 49 -23.34 48.58 -44.07
N THR A 50 -24.60 48.76 -43.67
CA THR A 50 -25.63 49.35 -44.52
C THR A 50 -25.33 50.82 -44.81
N ASP A 51 -24.89 51.60 -43.82
CA ASP A 51 -24.43 52.99 -44.04
C ASP A 51 -23.30 53.05 -45.09
N ALA A 52 -22.35 52.12 -45.04
CA ALA A 52 -21.26 52.04 -46.02
C ALA A 52 -21.75 51.75 -47.44
N ILE A 53 -22.74 50.86 -47.59
CA ILE A 53 -23.40 50.60 -48.87
C ILE A 53 -24.06 51.89 -49.40
N PHE A 54 -24.75 52.64 -48.54
CA PHE A 54 -25.42 53.88 -48.94
C PHE A 54 -24.45 55.01 -49.30
N ILE A 55 -23.27 55.09 -48.68
CA ILE A 55 -22.23 56.03 -49.12
C ILE A 55 -21.90 55.80 -50.60
N TYR A 56 -21.62 54.54 -50.96
CA TYR A 56 -21.29 54.20 -52.35
C TYR A 56 -22.49 54.44 -53.28
N LEU A 57 -23.68 53.96 -52.89
CA LEU A 57 -24.89 54.09 -53.69
C LEU A 57 -25.24 55.55 -53.98
N MET A 58 -25.16 56.43 -52.97
CA MET A 58 -25.47 57.85 -53.13
C MET A 58 -24.43 58.59 -53.98
N LEU A 59 -23.15 58.21 -53.91
CA LEU A 59 -22.13 58.74 -54.81
C LEU A 59 -22.40 58.37 -56.27
N VAL A 60 -22.75 57.11 -56.53
CA VAL A 60 -23.11 56.63 -57.88
C VAL A 60 -24.38 57.32 -58.37
N GLN A 61 -25.41 57.45 -57.53
CA GLN A 61 -26.65 58.15 -57.86
C GLN A 61 -26.43 59.62 -58.16
N TRP A 62 -25.53 60.29 -57.42
CA TRP A 62 -25.15 61.67 -57.72
C TRP A 62 -24.57 61.78 -59.13
N VAL A 63 -23.59 60.94 -59.48
CA VAL A 63 -23.00 60.90 -60.84
C VAL A 63 -24.07 60.61 -61.89
N LEU A 64 -24.97 59.65 -61.63
CA LEU A 64 -26.08 59.32 -62.54
C LEU A 64 -27.00 60.52 -62.76
N CYS A 65 -27.36 61.26 -61.71
CA CYS A 65 -28.17 62.46 -61.83
C CYS A 65 -27.48 63.55 -62.67
N VAL A 66 -26.16 63.73 -62.52
CA VAL A 66 -25.38 64.65 -63.37
C VAL A 66 -25.48 64.24 -64.84
N ILE A 67 -25.33 62.96 -65.14
CA ILE A 67 -25.41 62.43 -66.51
C ILE A 67 -26.83 62.60 -67.09
N LEU A 68 -27.87 62.26 -66.34
CA LEU A 68 -29.27 62.37 -66.77
C LEU A 68 -29.68 63.82 -67.01
N SER A 69 -29.22 64.73 -66.14
CA SER A 69 -29.45 66.17 -66.29
C SER A 69 -28.85 66.73 -67.59
N HIS A 70 -27.74 66.16 -68.07
CA HIS A 70 -27.13 66.58 -69.33
C HIS A 70 -27.75 65.93 -70.58
N THR A 71 -28.11 64.64 -70.50
CA THR A 71 -28.47 63.84 -71.68
C THR A 71 -29.97 63.70 -71.93
N VAL A 72 -30.79 63.73 -70.87
CA VAL A 72 -32.22 63.39 -70.93
C VAL A 72 -33.11 64.59 -70.57
N ALA A 73 -32.74 65.38 -69.57
CA ALA A 73 -33.57 66.51 -69.12
C ALA A 73 -33.87 67.58 -70.23
N PRO A 74 -32.94 67.94 -71.12
CA PRO A 74 -33.18 68.96 -72.16
C PRO A 74 -34.22 68.57 -73.22
N SER A 75 -34.47 67.27 -73.43
CA SER A 75 -35.37 66.77 -74.48
C SER A 75 -36.80 66.51 -74.01
N ASN A 76 -37.03 66.40 -72.69
CA ASN A 76 -38.36 66.10 -72.13
C ASN A 76 -39.19 67.35 -71.78
N HIS A 77 -38.57 68.52 -71.60
CA HIS A 77 -39.28 69.78 -71.27
C HIS A 77 -39.59 70.57 -72.55
N SER A 78 -40.59 70.13 -73.32
CA SER A 78 -40.91 70.65 -74.66
C SER A 78 -41.90 71.82 -74.69
N SER A 79 -42.44 72.26 -73.55
CA SER A 79 -43.46 73.31 -73.46
C SER A 79 -42.94 74.72 -73.17
N HIS A 80 -41.65 74.88 -72.82
CA HIS A 80 -40.98 76.18 -72.69
C HIS A 80 -39.57 76.11 -73.30
N PRO A 81 -39.08 77.14 -74.03
CA PRO A 81 -37.70 77.14 -74.49
C PRO A 81 -36.79 77.05 -73.26
N PRO A 82 -35.79 76.15 -73.24
CA PRO A 82 -34.91 76.03 -72.09
C PRO A 82 -34.20 77.38 -71.91
N SER A 83 -34.51 78.12 -70.85
CA SER A 83 -33.63 79.20 -70.43
C SER A 83 -32.32 78.54 -70.00
N GLY A 84 -31.34 78.58 -70.91
CA GLY A 84 -30.09 77.85 -70.82
C GLY A 84 -29.43 77.98 -69.45
N THR A 85 -28.70 76.93 -69.06
CA THR A 85 -27.85 76.82 -67.85
C THR A 85 -28.54 76.88 -66.48
N GLY A 86 -29.71 77.52 -66.32
CA GLY A 86 -30.39 77.72 -65.03
C GLY A 86 -30.94 76.42 -64.40
N ASP A 87 -31.78 75.69 -65.13
CA ASP A 87 -32.42 74.45 -64.63
C ASP A 87 -31.44 73.28 -64.45
N PHE A 88 -30.31 73.34 -65.15
CA PHE A 88 -29.21 72.39 -65.00
C PHE A 88 -28.42 72.64 -63.72
N LEU A 89 -28.10 73.92 -63.42
CA LEU A 89 -27.36 74.28 -62.21
C LEU A 89 -28.20 74.04 -60.94
N SER A 90 -29.51 74.28 -60.98
CA SER A 90 -30.41 74.01 -59.85
C SER A 90 -30.49 72.52 -59.54
N ALA A 91 -30.73 71.65 -60.52
CA ALA A 91 -30.78 70.20 -60.31
C ALA A 91 -29.44 69.63 -59.79
N LEU A 92 -28.31 70.14 -60.29
CA LEU A 92 -26.97 69.72 -59.81
C LEU A 92 -26.70 70.14 -58.36
N LEU A 93 -27.17 71.33 -57.96
CA LEU A 93 -27.08 71.82 -56.58
C LEU A 93 -28.01 71.05 -55.64
N ASP A 94 -29.23 70.75 -56.08
CA ASP A 94 -30.24 70.03 -55.30
C ASP A 94 -29.79 68.60 -54.98
N VAL A 95 -29.34 67.82 -55.98
CA VAL A 95 -28.87 66.44 -55.73
C VAL A 95 -27.59 66.42 -54.89
N ARG A 96 -26.69 67.38 -55.08
CA ARG A 96 -25.48 67.49 -54.25
C ARG A 96 -25.85 67.73 -52.79
N LEU A 97 -26.80 68.60 -52.49
CA LEU A 97 -27.23 68.88 -51.12
C LEU A 97 -27.93 67.66 -50.49
N LEU A 98 -28.78 66.97 -51.26
CA LEU A 98 -29.55 65.81 -50.82
C LEU A 98 -28.71 64.56 -50.56
N THR A 99 -27.56 64.41 -51.23
CA THR A 99 -26.65 63.26 -51.07
C THR A 99 -25.47 63.54 -50.14
N LEU A 100 -24.93 64.77 -50.11
CA LEU A 100 -23.76 65.11 -49.32
C LEU A 100 -24.00 65.00 -47.81
N LEU A 101 -25.13 65.51 -47.31
CA LEU A 101 -25.43 65.47 -45.88
C LEU A 101 -25.55 64.02 -45.35
N PRO A 102 -26.34 63.12 -45.97
CA PRO A 102 -26.35 61.70 -45.61
C PRO A 102 -24.97 61.05 -45.65
N ILE A 103 -24.15 61.31 -46.68
CA ILE A 103 -22.79 60.75 -46.81
C ILE A 103 -21.90 61.21 -45.65
N VAL A 104 -21.91 62.50 -45.32
CA VAL A 104 -21.10 63.04 -44.21
C VAL A 104 -21.53 62.44 -42.87
N LEU A 105 -22.84 62.28 -42.64
CA LEU A 105 -23.35 61.64 -41.42
C LEU A 105 -23.01 60.15 -41.37
N ALA A 106 -23.05 59.45 -42.51
CA ALA A 106 -22.65 58.04 -42.61
C ALA A 106 -21.16 57.85 -42.30
N LEU A 107 -20.29 58.75 -42.78
CA LEU A 107 -18.86 58.71 -42.50
C LEU A 107 -18.54 59.09 -41.04
N ARG A 108 -19.22 60.10 -40.49
CA ARG A 108 -18.88 60.66 -39.17
C ARG A 108 -19.58 59.95 -38.01
N TYR A 109 -20.81 59.49 -38.23
CA TYR A 109 -21.67 58.91 -37.21
C TYR A 109 -22.36 57.62 -37.70
N PRO A 110 -21.59 56.59 -38.10
CA PRO A 110 -22.14 55.34 -38.63
C PRO A 110 -22.91 54.56 -37.54
N GLY A 111 -24.02 53.96 -37.94
CA GLY A 111 -24.93 53.15 -37.15
C GLY A 111 -25.89 53.95 -36.27
N ARG A 112 -25.84 55.29 -36.28
CA ARG A 112 -26.74 56.13 -35.47
C ARG A 112 -28.12 56.21 -36.06
N VAL A 113 -29.13 56.32 -35.20
CA VAL A 113 -30.55 56.43 -35.62
C VAL A 113 -30.74 57.59 -36.60
N PHE A 114 -30.26 58.79 -36.27
CA PHE A 114 -30.43 59.98 -37.11
C PHE A 114 -29.74 59.84 -38.49
N THR A 115 -28.60 59.16 -38.58
CA THR A 115 -27.88 58.93 -39.83
C THR A 115 -28.74 58.13 -40.81
N ARG A 116 -29.33 57.03 -40.34
CA ARG A 116 -30.13 56.12 -41.17
C ARG A 116 -31.43 56.76 -41.66
N HIS A 117 -32.07 57.57 -40.80
CA HIS A 117 -33.26 58.34 -41.21
C HIS A 117 -32.88 59.46 -42.19
N CYS A 118 -31.73 60.12 -42.02
CA CYS A 118 -31.24 61.11 -42.98
C CYS A 118 -30.94 60.48 -44.34
N ILE A 119 -30.32 59.29 -44.37
CA ILE A 119 -30.12 58.49 -45.58
C ILE A 119 -31.46 58.14 -46.24
N ALA A 120 -32.46 57.67 -45.47
CA ALA A 120 -33.77 57.36 -46.01
C ALA A 120 -34.46 58.58 -46.66
N ILE A 121 -34.42 59.74 -45.99
CA ILE A 121 -34.96 60.99 -46.53
C ILE A 121 -34.22 61.37 -47.82
N GLY A 122 -32.88 61.41 -47.79
CA GLY A 122 -32.06 61.73 -48.95
C GLY A 122 -32.28 60.77 -50.12
N GLN A 123 -32.46 59.49 -49.84
CA GLN A 123 -32.70 58.44 -50.84
C GLN A 123 -34.05 58.64 -51.56
N MET A 124 -35.11 58.96 -50.81
CA MET A 124 -36.44 59.21 -51.38
C MET A 124 -36.47 60.52 -52.19
N LEU A 125 -35.83 61.57 -51.69
CA LEU A 125 -35.71 62.84 -52.42
C LEU A 125 -34.82 62.71 -53.66
N THR A 126 -33.78 61.87 -53.63
CA THR A 126 -32.98 61.57 -54.82
C THR A 126 -33.81 60.85 -55.87
N SER A 127 -34.66 59.89 -55.45
CA SER A 127 -35.62 59.22 -56.34
C SER A 127 -36.57 60.23 -57.00
N SER A 128 -37.01 61.20 -56.20
CA SER A 128 -37.88 62.31 -56.63
C SER A 128 -37.22 63.19 -57.70
N VAL A 129 -35.92 63.49 -57.55
CA VAL A 129 -35.16 64.25 -58.55
C VAL A 129 -34.94 63.41 -59.83
N ILE A 130 -34.62 62.13 -59.72
CA ILE A 130 -34.45 61.25 -60.89
C ILE A 130 -35.73 61.21 -61.73
N ILE A 131 -36.90 61.06 -61.09
CA ILE A 131 -38.20 61.07 -61.78
C ILE A 131 -38.44 62.42 -62.49
N ASN A 132 -38.11 63.53 -61.85
CA ASN A 132 -38.24 64.85 -62.49
C ASN A 132 -37.30 65.01 -63.70
N LEU A 133 -36.03 64.60 -63.55
CA LEU A 133 -35.02 64.70 -64.64
C LEU A 133 -35.39 63.86 -65.87
N THR A 134 -36.14 62.77 -65.68
CA THR A 134 -36.60 61.92 -66.79
C THR A 134 -37.98 62.31 -67.33
N GLY A 135 -38.57 63.40 -66.85
CA GLY A 135 -39.87 63.91 -67.30
C GLY A 135 -41.06 63.07 -66.82
N GLY A 136 -41.00 62.56 -65.58
CA GLY A 136 -42.12 61.81 -65.00
C GLY A 136 -42.35 60.43 -65.61
N ARG A 137 -41.33 59.80 -66.19
CA ARG A 137 -41.42 58.47 -66.78
C ARG A 137 -41.73 57.40 -65.72
N ILE A 138 -42.64 56.49 -66.04
CA ILE A 138 -43.06 55.41 -65.13
C ILE A 138 -41.87 54.50 -64.79
N GLU A 139 -40.95 54.27 -65.72
CA GLU A 139 -39.76 53.46 -65.48
C GLU A 139 -38.84 54.04 -64.39
N SER A 140 -38.84 55.36 -64.23
CA SER A 140 -38.03 56.02 -63.19
C SER A 140 -38.64 55.87 -61.79
N HIS A 141 -39.94 55.59 -61.69
CA HIS A 141 -40.61 55.34 -60.42
C HIS A 141 -40.17 54.00 -59.80
N PHE A 142 -39.67 53.04 -60.59
CA PHE A 142 -39.09 51.80 -60.06
C PHE A 142 -37.90 52.05 -59.13
N HIS A 143 -37.24 53.21 -59.23
CA HIS A 143 -36.17 53.57 -58.30
C HIS A 143 -36.65 53.71 -56.85
N ILE A 144 -37.92 54.08 -56.62
CA ILE A 144 -38.52 54.15 -55.27
C ILE A 144 -38.58 52.75 -54.66
N LEU A 145 -39.07 51.77 -55.42
CA LEU A 145 -39.16 50.37 -54.98
C LEU A 145 -37.76 49.82 -54.67
N GLY A 146 -36.82 49.98 -55.61
CA GLY A 146 -35.43 49.59 -55.40
C GLY A 146 -34.81 50.24 -54.16
N SER A 147 -35.09 51.53 -53.93
CA SER A 147 -34.61 52.26 -52.76
C SER A 147 -35.19 51.74 -51.44
N LEU A 148 -36.48 51.40 -51.40
CA LEU A 148 -37.10 50.77 -50.22
C LEU A 148 -36.49 49.39 -49.94
N ALA A 149 -36.23 48.60 -50.99
CA ALA A 149 -35.54 47.31 -50.86
C ALA A 149 -34.14 47.46 -50.25
N PHE A 150 -33.32 48.41 -50.71
CA PHE A 150 -32.01 48.69 -50.10
C PHE A 150 -32.13 49.22 -48.66
N LEU A 151 -33.08 50.11 -48.38
CA LEU A 151 -33.31 50.63 -47.02
C LEU A 151 -33.75 49.54 -46.05
N SER A 152 -34.38 48.46 -46.55
CA SER A 152 -34.72 47.29 -45.74
C SER A 152 -33.49 46.55 -45.18
N PHE A 153 -32.29 46.76 -45.75
CA PHE A 153 -31.05 46.15 -45.23
C PHE A 153 -30.67 46.65 -43.85
N TYR A 154 -31.15 47.85 -43.47
CA TYR A 154 -31.05 48.30 -42.09
C TYR A 154 -31.78 47.35 -41.13
N ARG A 155 -32.75 46.56 -41.58
CA ARG A 155 -33.62 45.73 -40.71
C ARG A 155 -34.31 46.53 -39.62
N ASP A 156 -34.50 47.83 -39.83
CA ASP A 156 -35.18 48.76 -38.93
C ASP A 156 -36.44 49.27 -39.63
N TRP A 157 -37.60 48.77 -39.20
CA TRP A 157 -38.88 49.09 -39.80
C TRP A 157 -39.21 50.59 -39.76
N LYS A 158 -38.65 51.34 -38.80
CA LYS A 158 -38.87 52.78 -38.67
C LYS A 158 -38.24 53.55 -39.83
N VAL A 159 -37.14 53.04 -40.39
CA VAL A 159 -36.47 53.63 -41.55
C VAL A 159 -37.37 53.51 -42.79
N LEU A 160 -38.01 52.36 -42.98
CA LEU A 160 -38.98 52.15 -44.07
C LEU A 160 -40.17 53.10 -43.93
N VAL A 161 -40.73 53.25 -42.72
CA VAL A 161 -41.84 54.19 -42.48
C VAL A 161 -41.44 55.63 -42.80
N THR A 162 -40.21 56.03 -42.44
CA THR A 162 -39.69 57.36 -42.77
C THR A 162 -39.61 57.57 -44.27
N ALA A 163 -39.06 56.58 -45.00
CA ALA A 163 -38.94 56.64 -46.44
C ALA A 163 -40.32 56.73 -47.12
N THR A 164 -41.27 55.87 -46.73
CA THR A 164 -42.63 55.88 -47.28
C THR A 164 -43.35 57.20 -46.99
N LEU A 165 -43.16 57.80 -45.81
CA LEU A 165 -43.76 59.09 -45.48
C LEU A 165 -43.18 60.23 -46.33
N VAL A 166 -41.85 60.27 -46.49
CA VAL A 166 -41.18 61.27 -47.33
C VAL A 166 -41.66 61.17 -48.76
N TRP A 167 -41.71 59.95 -49.31
CA TRP A 167 -42.27 59.68 -50.63
C TRP A 167 -43.72 60.17 -50.75
N ALA A 168 -44.59 59.81 -49.82
CA ALA A 168 -46.01 60.16 -49.89
C ALA A 168 -46.22 61.68 -49.86
N VAL A 169 -45.53 62.38 -48.95
CA VAL A 169 -45.60 63.85 -48.85
C VAL A 169 -45.06 64.50 -50.12
N ASP A 170 -43.90 64.07 -50.60
CA ASP A 170 -43.29 64.60 -51.82
C ASP A 170 -44.21 64.41 -53.04
N HIS A 171 -44.75 63.21 -53.25
CA HIS A 171 -45.61 62.90 -54.39
C HIS A 171 -46.97 63.60 -54.31
N LEU A 172 -47.53 63.80 -53.11
CA LEU A 172 -48.75 64.59 -52.94
C LEU A 172 -48.52 66.06 -53.25
N VAL A 173 -47.45 66.66 -52.70
CA VAL A 173 -47.15 68.09 -52.89
C VAL A 173 -46.78 68.36 -54.34
N ARG A 174 -45.82 67.64 -54.91
CA ARG A 174 -45.41 67.84 -56.31
C ARG A 174 -46.49 67.40 -57.29
N GLY A 175 -47.26 66.35 -56.99
CA GLY A 175 -48.38 65.93 -57.82
C GLY A 175 -49.49 66.99 -57.91
N TYR A 176 -49.68 67.81 -56.87
CA TYR A 176 -50.66 68.90 -56.87
C TYR A 176 -50.13 70.18 -57.51
N TYR A 177 -48.91 70.62 -57.15
CA TYR A 177 -48.37 71.91 -57.59
C TYR A 177 -47.56 71.83 -58.91
N PHE A 178 -46.94 70.69 -59.20
CA PHE A 178 -46.03 70.49 -60.33
C PHE A 178 -46.26 69.11 -60.98
N PRO A 179 -47.47 68.82 -61.50
CA PRO A 179 -47.85 67.48 -61.96
C PRO A 179 -46.92 66.89 -63.03
N GLU A 180 -46.38 67.74 -63.92
CA GLU A 180 -45.41 67.36 -64.97
C GLU A 180 -44.10 66.78 -64.41
N SER A 181 -43.75 67.09 -63.16
CA SER A 181 -42.55 66.57 -62.50
C SER A 181 -42.68 65.11 -62.08
N ILE A 182 -43.90 64.56 -62.10
CA ILE A 182 -44.23 63.19 -61.70
C ILE A 182 -44.90 62.44 -62.87
N TYR A 183 -45.78 63.09 -63.63
CA TYR A 183 -46.58 62.47 -64.67
C TYR A 183 -46.24 63.07 -66.04
N SER A 184 -45.83 62.23 -66.98
CA SER A 184 -45.37 62.64 -68.33
C SER A 184 -46.41 63.34 -69.21
N ASP A 185 -47.72 63.27 -68.90
CA ASP A 185 -48.80 63.73 -69.78
C ASP A 185 -49.59 64.94 -69.24
N GLY A 186 -49.12 65.58 -68.15
CA GLY A 186 -49.74 66.77 -67.53
C GLY A 186 -51.11 66.61 -66.89
N HIS A 187 -51.85 65.56 -67.25
CA HIS A 187 -53.14 65.21 -66.68
C HIS A 187 -52.96 64.05 -65.69
N ALA A 188 -52.77 64.40 -64.42
CA ALA A 188 -52.77 63.44 -63.33
C ALA A 188 -54.22 63.01 -63.03
N GLU A 189 -54.67 61.90 -63.62
CA GLU A 189 -55.86 61.22 -63.14
C GLU A 189 -55.66 60.85 -61.66
N TRP A 190 -56.52 61.36 -60.77
CA TRP A 190 -56.35 61.28 -59.31
C TRP A 190 -56.18 59.84 -58.78
N TRP A 191 -56.70 58.84 -59.50
CA TRP A 191 -56.59 57.44 -59.14
C TRP A 191 -55.20 56.84 -59.42
N ARG A 192 -54.37 57.42 -60.30
CA ARG A 192 -52.99 56.94 -60.54
C ARG A 192 -52.12 57.06 -59.29
N PHE A 193 -52.36 58.08 -58.46
CA PHE A 193 -51.73 58.19 -57.14
C PHE A 193 -52.09 57.01 -56.23
N LEU A 194 -53.36 56.57 -56.24
CA LEU A 194 -53.81 55.40 -55.49
C LEU A 194 -53.18 54.10 -56.01
N GLU A 195 -53.00 53.97 -57.32
CA GLU A 195 -52.33 52.82 -57.93
C GLU A 195 -50.85 52.74 -57.48
N HIS A 196 -50.10 53.84 -57.60
CA HIS A 196 -48.68 53.88 -57.18
C HIS A 196 -48.55 53.68 -55.67
N GLY A 197 -49.43 54.30 -54.87
CA GLY A 197 -49.49 54.10 -53.43
C GLY A 197 -49.85 52.67 -53.04
N GLY A 198 -50.70 52.01 -53.82
CA GLY A 198 -51.05 50.60 -53.63
C GLY A 198 -49.84 49.67 -53.79
N TRP A 199 -49.04 49.86 -54.86
CA TRP A 199 -47.83 49.07 -55.10
C TRP A 199 -46.76 49.30 -54.02
N ILE A 200 -46.56 50.56 -53.60
CA ILE A 200 -45.60 50.88 -52.53
C ILE A 200 -46.06 50.31 -51.19
N LEU A 201 -47.36 50.40 -50.86
CA LEU A 201 -47.93 49.80 -49.65
C LEU A 201 -47.73 48.28 -49.66
N PHE A 202 -47.99 47.63 -50.78
CA PHE A 202 -47.78 46.20 -50.97
C PHE A 202 -46.33 45.80 -50.72
N GLU A 203 -45.37 46.50 -51.33
CA GLU A 203 -43.94 46.24 -51.14
C GLU A 203 -43.51 46.46 -49.68
N VAL A 204 -43.92 47.57 -49.06
CA VAL A 204 -43.56 47.90 -47.67
C VAL A 204 -44.06 46.83 -46.71
N ILE A 205 -45.26 46.27 -46.91
CA ILE A 205 -45.78 45.16 -46.08
C ILE A 205 -44.83 43.95 -46.15
N PHE A 206 -44.37 43.58 -47.35
CA PHE A 206 -43.44 42.47 -47.53
C PHE A 206 -42.06 42.76 -46.89
N LEU A 207 -41.54 43.97 -47.06
CA LEU A 207 -40.26 44.38 -46.46
C LEU A 207 -40.33 44.44 -44.92
N LEU A 208 -41.47 44.87 -44.36
CA LEU A 208 -41.71 44.84 -42.91
C LEU A 208 -41.71 43.40 -42.38
N PHE A 209 -42.37 42.47 -43.09
CA PHE A 209 -42.33 41.05 -42.76
C PHE A 209 -40.90 40.49 -42.82
N SER A 210 -40.16 40.80 -43.90
CA SER A 210 -38.76 40.39 -44.07
C SER A 210 -37.84 40.94 -42.97
N CYS A 211 -38.03 42.19 -42.55
CA CYS A 211 -37.30 42.80 -41.44
C CYS A 211 -37.59 42.07 -40.13
N ARG A 212 -38.86 41.81 -39.81
CA ARG A 212 -39.25 41.06 -38.61
C ARG A 212 -38.65 39.66 -38.61
N GLN A 213 -38.75 38.92 -39.72
CA GLN A 213 -38.18 37.58 -39.84
C GLN A 213 -36.66 37.60 -39.64
N SER A 214 -35.96 38.54 -40.26
CA SER A 214 -34.50 38.67 -40.15
C SER A 214 -34.04 39.05 -38.73
N LEU A 215 -34.83 39.85 -38.00
CA LEU A 215 -34.56 40.18 -36.61
C LEU A 215 -34.72 38.95 -35.70
N THR A 216 -35.78 38.17 -35.91
CA THR A 216 -35.99 36.91 -35.17
C THR A 216 -34.85 35.92 -35.42
N GLU A 217 -34.40 35.80 -36.68
CA GLU A 217 -33.30 34.91 -37.03
C GLU A 217 -31.97 35.36 -36.39
N LYS A 218 -31.66 36.65 -36.45
CA LYS A 218 -30.49 37.21 -35.75
C LYS A 218 -30.54 36.97 -34.24
N TRP A 219 -31.71 37.05 -33.62
CA TRP A 219 -31.88 36.72 -32.21
C TRP A 219 -31.62 35.25 -31.92
N ARG A 220 -32.17 34.35 -32.74
CA ARG A 220 -31.98 32.90 -32.60
C ARG A 220 -30.50 32.50 -32.70
N ILE A 221 -29.79 33.09 -33.66
CA ILE A 221 -28.34 32.86 -33.82
C ILE A 221 -27.57 33.39 -32.60
N ALA A 222 -27.90 34.58 -32.10
CA ALA A 222 -27.26 35.14 -30.91
C ALA A 222 -27.50 34.26 -29.66
N ASP A 223 -28.71 33.71 -29.50
CA ASP A 223 -29.04 32.81 -28.40
C ASP A 223 -28.29 31.48 -28.50
N GLN A 224 -28.23 30.88 -29.69
CA GLN A 224 -27.50 29.63 -29.92
C GLN A 224 -26.00 29.81 -29.63
N GLN A 225 -25.40 30.92 -30.06
CA GLN A 225 -24.00 31.23 -29.77
C GLN A 225 -23.74 31.42 -28.27
N ALA A 226 -24.64 32.11 -27.57
CA ALA A 226 -24.52 32.31 -26.13
C ALA A 226 -24.61 30.98 -25.36
N ARG A 227 -25.51 30.08 -25.75
CA ARG A 227 -25.62 28.72 -25.17
C ARG A 227 -24.35 27.91 -25.40
N GLN A 228 -23.81 27.94 -26.62
CA GLN A 228 -22.57 27.23 -26.95
C GLN A 228 -21.37 27.76 -26.17
N GLU A 229 -21.32 29.08 -25.94
CA GLU A 229 -20.27 29.72 -25.12
C GLU A 229 -20.31 29.24 -23.67
N LEU A 230 -21.49 29.21 -23.05
CA LEU A 230 -21.65 28.70 -21.68
C LEU A 230 -21.34 27.21 -21.57
N GLN A 231 -21.80 26.39 -22.53
CA GLN A 231 -21.47 24.95 -22.55
C GLN A 231 -19.96 24.71 -22.67
N ASN A 232 -19.26 25.50 -23.50
CA ASN A 232 -17.82 25.39 -23.63
C ASN A 232 -17.07 25.84 -22.36
N GLU A 233 -17.60 26.82 -21.62
CA GLU A 233 -17.07 27.25 -20.32
C GLU A 233 -17.19 26.11 -19.29
N ASP A 234 -18.37 25.49 -19.19
CA ASP A 234 -18.61 24.36 -18.28
C ASP A 234 -17.69 23.18 -18.59
N VAL A 235 -17.59 22.77 -19.85
CA VAL A 235 -16.69 21.68 -20.27
C VAL A 235 -15.23 22.01 -19.95
N ARG A 236 -14.78 23.27 -20.14
CA ARG A 236 -13.41 23.68 -19.80
C ARG A 236 -13.14 23.57 -18.31
N ILE A 237 -14.08 23.98 -17.47
CA ILE A 237 -13.97 23.85 -16.01
C ILE A 237 -13.89 22.37 -15.62
N GLU A 238 -14.74 21.52 -16.20
CA GLU A 238 -14.75 20.08 -15.92
C GLU A 238 -13.45 19.40 -16.36
N VAL A 239 -12.95 19.70 -17.57
CA VAL A 239 -11.66 19.19 -18.05
C VAL A 239 -10.54 19.63 -17.10
N THR A 240 -10.49 20.90 -16.72
CA THR A 240 -9.47 21.41 -15.79
C THR A 240 -9.53 20.71 -14.44
N TYR A 241 -10.74 20.50 -13.90
CA TYR A 241 -10.95 19.79 -12.65
C TYR A 241 -10.49 18.32 -12.76
N ARG A 242 -10.89 17.61 -13.82
CA ARG A 242 -10.48 16.21 -14.06
C ARG A 242 -8.98 16.06 -14.27
N THR A 243 -8.33 16.99 -14.97
CA THR A 243 -6.87 17.01 -15.12
C THR A 243 -6.18 17.20 -13.77
N ALA A 244 -6.66 18.11 -12.93
CA ALA A 244 -6.12 18.31 -11.59
C ALA A 244 -6.36 17.11 -10.66
N GLU A 245 -7.55 16.49 -10.73
CA GLU A 245 -7.89 15.28 -9.99
C GLU A 245 -7.00 14.09 -10.40
N LEU A 246 -6.78 13.90 -11.71
CA LEU A 246 -5.89 12.87 -12.24
C LEU A 246 -4.46 13.08 -11.75
N GLN A 247 -3.92 14.30 -11.89
CA GLN A 247 -2.57 14.64 -11.40
C GLN A 247 -2.43 14.40 -9.89
N ALA A 248 -3.44 14.78 -9.10
CA ALA A 248 -3.45 14.53 -7.66
C ALA A 248 -3.52 13.04 -7.32
N SER A 249 -4.27 12.26 -8.12
CA SER A 249 -4.35 10.81 -7.97
C SER A 249 -3.02 10.13 -8.35
N GLU A 250 -2.41 10.51 -9.47
CA GLU A 250 -1.09 10.02 -9.92
C GLU A 250 -0.01 10.32 -8.89
N ALA A 251 0.06 11.57 -8.41
CA ALA A 251 1.01 11.97 -7.37
C ALA A 251 0.80 11.20 -6.06
N ARG A 252 -0.46 10.92 -5.70
CA ARG A 252 -0.80 10.11 -4.53
C ARG A 252 -0.32 8.67 -4.68
N VAL A 253 -0.61 8.01 -5.81
CA VAL A 253 -0.16 6.65 -6.07
C VAL A 253 1.37 6.57 -6.03
N ARG A 254 2.05 7.51 -6.71
CA ARG A 254 3.51 7.61 -6.70
C ARG A 254 4.07 7.79 -5.28
N SER A 255 3.48 8.68 -4.48
CA SER A 255 3.90 8.90 -3.09
C SER A 255 3.71 7.66 -2.20
N VAL A 256 2.64 6.88 -2.43
CA VAL A 256 2.42 5.61 -1.71
C VAL A 256 3.49 4.59 -2.08
N LEU A 257 3.82 4.47 -3.37
CA LEU A 257 4.90 3.60 -3.84
C LEU A 257 6.27 4.06 -3.32
N ASP A 258 6.54 5.36 -3.24
CA ASP A 258 7.81 5.88 -2.73
C ASP A 258 7.94 5.78 -1.20
N ALA A 259 6.82 5.67 -0.48
CA ALA A 259 6.81 5.46 0.96
C ALA A 259 7.12 4.01 1.37
N THR A 260 7.05 3.04 0.45
CA THR A 260 7.36 1.63 0.77
C THR A 260 8.87 1.45 0.92
N VAL A 261 9.29 0.68 1.92
CA VAL A 261 10.72 0.36 2.14
C VAL A 261 11.25 -0.57 1.06
N ASP A 262 10.41 -1.47 0.55
CA ASP A 262 10.79 -2.41 -0.49
C ASP A 262 10.94 -1.68 -1.84
N ALA A 263 11.91 -2.12 -2.62
CA ALA A 263 12.13 -1.68 -3.97
C ALA A 263 11.07 -2.30 -4.88
N ILE A 264 10.35 -1.48 -5.64
CA ILE A 264 9.34 -1.91 -6.60
C ILE A 264 9.83 -1.48 -7.98
N LEU A 265 9.96 -2.42 -8.90
CA LEU A 265 10.33 -2.16 -10.28
C LEU A 265 9.30 -2.73 -11.23
N THR A 266 8.99 -1.97 -12.27
CA THR A 266 8.20 -2.43 -13.41
C THR A 266 9.16 -2.79 -14.53
N ILE A 267 9.00 -3.96 -15.11
CA ILE A 267 9.92 -4.56 -16.09
C ILE A 267 9.09 -5.02 -17.29
N LYS A 268 9.63 -4.83 -18.50
CA LYS A 268 9.08 -5.41 -19.74
C LYS A 268 9.38 -6.90 -19.85
N GLU A 269 8.75 -7.58 -20.80
CA GLU A 269 9.01 -8.99 -21.09
C GLU A 269 10.47 -9.29 -21.47
N ASP A 270 11.17 -8.36 -22.11
CA ASP A 270 12.60 -8.48 -22.47
C ASP A 270 13.57 -8.30 -21.28
N GLY A 271 13.05 -7.92 -20.11
CA GLY A 271 13.83 -7.72 -18.89
C GLY A 271 14.34 -6.28 -18.70
N GLU A 272 14.03 -5.36 -19.61
CA GLU A 272 14.32 -3.93 -19.42
C GLU A 272 13.48 -3.36 -18.29
N VAL A 273 14.11 -2.61 -17.39
CA VAL A 273 13.39 -1.89 -16.34
C VAL A 273 12.72 -0.65 -16.95
N VAL A 274 11.42 -0.48 -16.70
CA VAL A 274 10.61 0.66 -17.17
C VAL A 274 10.55 1.76 -16.13
N SER A 275 10.37 1.39 -14.86
CA SER A 275 10.29 2.35 -13.77
C SER A 275 10.62 1.68 -12.44
N SER A 276 10.95 2.50 -11.44
CA SER A 276 11.13 2.06 -10.07
C SER A 276 10.62 3.13 -9.10
N ASN A 277 10.17 2.71 -7.92
CA ASN A 277 9.94 3.62 -6.81
C ASN A 277 11.27 4.16 -6.24
N PHE A 278 11.19 5.18 -5.39
CA PHE A 278 12.36 5.79 -4.77
C PHE A 278 13.25 4.78 -4.02
N SER A 279 12.65 3.80 -3.36
CA SER A 279 13.39 2.77 -2.62
C SER A 279 14.21 1.87 -3.54
N GLY A 280 13.73 1.53 -4.74
CA GLY A 280 14.51 0.78 -5.72
C GLY A 280 15.68 1.56 -6.31
N LEU A 281 15.48 2.85 -6.63
CA LEU A 281 16.55 3.73 -7.06
C LEU A 281 17.68 3.82 -6.02
N LYS A 282 17.30 4.01 -4.74
CA LYS A 282 18.24 4.06 -3.62
C LYS A 282 18.95 2.73 -3.37
N MET A 283 18.22 1.61 -3.45
CA MET A 283 18.76 0.26 -3.24
C MET A 283 19.78 -0.11 -4.31
N ILE A 284 19.50 0.21 -5.58
CA ILE A 284 20.39 -0.08 -6.71
C ILE A 284 21.52 0.96 -6.81
N GLY A 285 21.28 2.18 -6.34
CA GLY A 285 22.25 3.28 -6.34
C GLY A 285 22.29 4.04 -7.66
N VAL A 286 21.14 4.28 -8.29
CA VAL A 286 21.00 4.98 -9.57
C VAL A 286 19.94 6.07 -9.51
N ASP A 287 20.09 7.09 -10.35
CA ASP A 287 19.08 8.14 -10.52
C ASP A 287 17.90 7.64 -11.38
N GLU A 288 16.74 8.28 -11.24
CA GLU A 288 15.50 7.91 -11.96
C GLU A 288 15.70 7.88 -13.47
N ASP A 289 16.45 8.83 -14.04
CA ASP A 289 16.69 8.90 -15.49
C ASP A 289 17.53 7.74 -16.02
N ARG A 290 18.29 7.06 -15.15
CA ARG A 290 19.22 5.99 -15.53
C ARG A 290 18.70 4.59 -15.25
N ILE A 291 17.65 4.43 -14.44
CA ILE A 291 17.13 3.10 -14.11
C ILE A 291 16.66 2.33 -15.35
N VAL A 292 16.17 3.05 -16.36
CA VAL A 292 15.72 2.48 -17.64
C VAL A 292 16.84 1.94 -18.52
N GLU A 293 18.10 2.24 -18.19
CA GLU A 293 19.29 1.70 -18.88
C GLU A 293 19.65 0.30 -18.39
N PHE A 294 19.04 -0.19 -17.31
CA PHE A 294 19.40 -1.47 -16.68
C PHE A 294 18.44 -2.59 -17.08
N ASN A 295 19.02 -3.77 -17.30
CA ASN A 295 18.27 -5.03 -17.36
C ASN A 295 18.19 -5.67 -15.97
N ILE A 296 17.06 -6.33 -15.66
CA ILE A 296 16.88 -6.98 -14.36
C ILE A 296 17.95 -8.04 -14.05
N THR A 297 18.50 -8.71 -15.07
CA THR A 297 19.58 -9.70 -14.89
C THR A 297 20.92 -9.08 -14.50
N GLU A 298 21.12 -7.77 -14.69
CA GLU A 298 22.31 -7.06 -14.18
C GLU A 298 22.18 -6.75 -12.69
N ILE A 299 20.96 -6.46 -12.23
CA ILE A 299 20.64 -6.18 -10.83
C ILE A 299 20.57 -7.48 -10.03
N VAL A 300 20.02 -8.56 -10.60
CA VAL A 300 19.90 -9.87 -9.96
C VAL A 300 20.44 -10.96 -10.90
N PRO A 301 21.76 -11.21 -10.95
CA PRO A 301 22.37 -12.11 -11.94
C PRO A 301 21.94 -13.58 -11.85
N ALA A 302 21.58 -14.04 -10.65
CA ALA A 302 21.08 -15.40 -10.44
C ALA A 302 19.61 -15.59 -10.91
N LEU A 303 18.92 -14.50 -11.26
CA LEU A 303 17.54 -14.52 -11.72
C LEU A 303 17.45 -15.12 -13.12
N ASN A 304 16.79 -16.27 -13.26
CA ASN A 304 16.50 -16.81 -14.59
C ASN A 304 15.26 -16.14 -15.19
N TRP A 305 15.46 -14.96 -15.79
CA TRP A 305 14.36 -14.14 -16.34
C TRP A 305 13.51 -14.91 -17.36
N ARG A 306 14.13 -15.68 -18.25
CA ARG A 306 13.44 -16.47 -19.27
C ARG A 306 12.52 -17.53 -18.66
N GLN A 307 12.90 -18.13 -17.54
CA GLN A 307 12.05 -19.09 -16.84
C GLN A 307 10.87 -18.40 -16.16
N ILE A 308 11.08 -17.19 -15.63
CA ILE A 308 10.02 -16.40 -14.99
C ILE A 308 8.98 -15.96 -16.01
N THR A 309 9.38 -15.45 -17.18
CA THR A 309 8.43 -15.02 -18.21
C THR A 309 7.60 -16.16 -18.79
N GLN A 310 8.15 -17.39 -18.78
CA GLN A 310 7.45 -18.61 -19.20
C GLN A 310 6.61 -19.27 -18.09
N SER A 311 6.68 -18.76 -16.85
CA SER A 311 5.91 -19.31 -15.74
C SER A 311 4.42 -19.04 -15.92
N THR A 312 3.60 -20.05 -15.59
CA THR A 312 2.13 -19.90 -15.50
C THR A 312 1.65 -19.65 -14.07
N HIS A 313 2.57 -19.68 -13.10
CA HIS A 313 2.27 -19.56 -11.67
C HIS A 313 3.03 -18.37 -11.09
N PHE A 314 2.27 -17.39 -10.61
CA PHE A 314 2.76 -16.21 -9.89
C PHE A 314 2.08 -16.12 -8.51
N PRO A 315 2.72 -15.51 -7.49
CA PRO A 315 4.04 -14.89 -7.53
C PRO A 315 5.19 -15.92 -7.54
N VAL A 316 6.31 -15.57 -8.18
CA VAL A 316 7.58 -16.30 -8.08
C VAL A 316 8.47 -15.57 -7.07
N CYS A 317 8.72 -16.19 -5.92
CA CYS A 317 9.49 -15.58 -4.83
C CYS A 317 10.71 -16.42 -4.49
N GLU A 318 11.90 -15.82 -4.47
CA GLU A 318 13.14 -16.48 -4.10
C GLU A 318 14.06 -15.53 -3.30
N ARG A 319 15.03 -16.14 -2.62
CA ARG A 319 16.13 -15.45 -1.94
C ARG A 319 17.40 -15.61 -2.75
N THR A 320 18.09 -14.52 -3.03
CA THR A 320 19.35 -14.57 -3.78
C THR A 320 20.25 -13.37 -3.46
N ILE A 321 21.32 -13.17 -4.23
CA ILE A 321 22.20 -12.02 -4.18
C ILE A 321 21.85 -11.05 -5.31
N ALA A 322 21.66 -9.79 -4.96
CA ALA A 322 21.53 -8.68 -5.89
C ALA A 322 22.78 -7.81 -5.86
N HIS A 323 23.00 -7.08 -6.96
CA HIS A 323 24.11 -6.19 -7.16
C HIS A 323 23.59 -4.75 -7.29
N THR A 324 24.26 -3.83 -6.60
CA THR A 324 24.10 -2.40 -6.89
C THR A 324 24.71 -2.06 -8.26
N ALA A 325 24.39 -0.90 -8.83
CA ALA A 325 25.03 -0.42 -10.06
C ALA A 325 26.56 -0.23 -9.93
N SER A 326 27.07 -0.15 -8.70
CA SER A 326 28.52 -0.12 -8.41
C SER A 326 29.16 -1.51 -8.29
N GLY A 327 28.37 -2.58 -8.34
CA GLY A 327 28.82 -3.97 -8.21
C GLY A 327 28.90 -4.50 -6.77
N ILE A 328 28.41 -3.76 -5.78
CA ILE A 328 28.32 -4.24 -4.39
C ILE A 328 27.23 -5.31 -4.30
N GLU A 329 27.60 -6.49 -3.80
CA GLU A 329 26.70 -7.62 -3.55
C GLU A 329 25.96 -7.47 -2.21
N PHE A 330 24.66 -7.75 -2.20
CA PHE A 330 23.83 -7.79 -0.99
C PHE A 330 22.74 -8.86 -1.10
N PRO A 331 22.33 -9.50 0.00
CA PRO A 331 21.27 -10.49 -0.01
C PRO A 331 19.90 -9.82 -0.19
N VAL A 332 19.08 -10.38 -1.07
CA VAL A 332 17.75 -9.86 -1.40
C VAL A 332 16.72 -10.99 -1.38
N ASP A 333 15.54 -10.70 -0.83
CA ASP A 333 14.34 -11.48 -1.10
C ASP A 333 13.54 -10.75 -2.19
N TYR A 334 13.22 -11.43 -3.29
CA TYR A 334 12.43 -10.84 -4.36
C TYR A 334 11.17 -11.66 -4.63
N CYS A 335 10.12 -10.98 -5.10
CA CYS A 335 8.90 -11.58 -5.63
C CYS A 335 8.53 -10.93 -6.96
N VAL A 336 8.35 -11.74 -8.00
CA VAL A 336 7.89 -11.29 -9.32
C VAL A 336 6.40 -11.62 -9.47
N THR A 337 5.63 -10.66 -9.96
CA THR A 337 4.23 -10.80 -10.36
C THR A 337 4.03 -10.27 -11.77
N GLN A 338 3.16 -10.91 -12.54
CA GLN A 338 2.77 -10.44 -13.88
C GLN A 338 1.65 -9.40 -13.77
N VAL A 339 1.76 -8.31 -14.53
CA VAL A 339 0.76 -7.23 -14.60
C VAL A 339 0.53 -6.87 -16.05
N GLU A 340 -0.74 -6.88 -16.47
CA GLU A 340 -1.13 -6.46 -17.81
C GLU A 340 -1.41 -4.95 -17.78
N LEU A 341 -0.57 -4.17 -18.45
CA LEU A 341 -0.78 -2.73 -18.65
C LEU A 341 -1.52 -2.52 -19.98
N LEU A 342 -2.19 -1.36 -20.12
CA LEU A 342 -3.04 -1.01 -21.26
C LEU A 342 -2.42 -1.42 -22.63
N ALA A 343 -3.22 -2.11 -23.45
CA ALA A 343 -2.91 -2.52 -24.84
C ALA A 343 -1.94 -3.71 -25.03
N ASP A 344 -2.23 -4.88 -24.44
CA ASP A 344 -1.53 -6.17 -24.67
C ASP A 344 -0.03 -6.19 -24.36
N ASP A 345 0.55 -5.13 -23.79
CA ASP A 345 1.96 -5.12 -23.38
C ASP A 345 2.09 -5.75 -21.99
N LEU A 346 2.61 -6.97 -21.99
CA LEU A 346 2.85 -7.73 -20.78
C LEU A 346 4.02 -7.13 -19.98
N HIS A 347 3.72 -6.73 -18.75
CA HIS A 347 4.72 -6.22 -17.81
C HIS A 347 4.81 -7.13 -16.59
N TYR A 348 5.91 -6.97 -15.87
CA TYR A 348 6.17 -7.66 -14.64
C TYR A 348 6.50 -6.64 -13.56
N THR A 349 5.98 -6.84 -12.37
CA THR A 349 6.39 -6.08 -11.18
C THR A 349 7.27 -6.98 -10.34
N ILE A 350 8.50 -6.56 -10.07
CA ILE A 350 9.36 -7.19 -9.07
C ILE A 350 9.36 -6.32 -7.81
N VAL A 351 9.12 -6.95 -6.66
CA VAL A 351 9.31 -6.35 -5.35
C VAL A 351 10.56 -6.97 -4.75
N MET A 352 11.53 -6.17 -4.37
CA MET A 352 12.81 -6.60 -3.80
C MET A 352 12.97 -6.00 -2.40
N ARG A 353 13.34 -6.83 -1.43
CA ARG A 353 13.66 -6.43 -0.06
C ARG A 353 15.11 -6.76 0.24
N ASP A 354 15.88 -5.74 0.61
CA ASP A 354 17.22 -5.92 1.17
C ASP A 354 17.10 -6.57 2.56
N ILE A 355 17.70 -7.75 2.71
CA ILE A 355 17.67 -8.54 3.94
C ILE A 355 19.03 -8.57 4.64
N SER A 356 19.94 -7.65 4.32
CA SER A 356 21.28 -7.57 4.92
C SER A 356 21.24 -7.53 6.46
N GLU A 357 20.36 -6.69 7.03
CA GLU A 357 20.19 -6.58 8.48
C GLU A 357 19.59 -7.85 9.09
N GLN A 358 18.66 -8.49 8.37
CA GLN A 358 18.05 -9.75 8.81
C GLN A 358 19.09 -10.88 8.84
N VAL A 359 19.87 -11.04 7.77
CA VAL A 359 20.93 -12.05 7.68
C VAL A 359 22.01 -11.81 8.75
N ALA A 360 22.37 -10.55 9.01
CA ALA A 360 23.30 -10.19 10.09
C ALA A 360 22.75 -10.56 11.47
N SER A 361 21.47 -10.24 11.73
CA SER A 361 20.79 -10.52 12.99
C SER A 361 20.60 -12.03 13.23
N GLU A 362 20.26 -12.79 12.20
CA GLU A 362 20.17 -14.26 12.26
C GLU A 362 21.52 -14.87 12.65
N LYS A 363 22.61 -14.41 12.01
CA LYS A 363 23.97 -14.86 12.31
C LYS A 363 24.42 -14.47 13.71
N GLU A 364 24.07 -13.27 14.19
CA GLU A 364 24.36 -12.84 15.56
C GLU A 364 23.57 -13.67 16.59
N ARG A 365 22.28 -13.91 16.34
CA ARG A 365 21.43 -14.75 17.19
C ARG A 365 21.99 -16.16 17.29
N ASP A 366 22.40 -16.76 16.18
CA ASP A 366 22.98 -18.10 16.17
C ASP A 366 24.29 -18.16 16.98
N LYS A 367 25.12 -17.11 16.87
CA LYS A 367 26.34 -16.97 17.67
C LYS A 367 26.03 -16.83 19.17
N LEU A 368 25.08 -15.99 19.55
CA LEU A 368 24.66 -15.82 20.95
C LEU A 368 24.05 -17.09 21.52
N GLN A 369 23.25 -17.82 20.73
CA GLN A 369 22.68 -19.10 21.12
C GLN A 369 23.78 -20.13 21.39
N GLN A 370 24.80 -20.22 20.52
CA GLN A 370 25.96 -21.09 20.75
C GLN A 370 26.72 -20.71 22.03
N GLN A 371 26.92 -19.41 22.29
CA GLN A 371 27.54 -18.93 23.52
C GLN A 371 26.72 -19.24 24.76
N PHE A 372 25.39 -19.06 24.70
CA PHE A 372 24.47 -19.39 25.78
C PHE A 372 24.50 -20.88 26.11
N VAL A 373 24.43 -21.75 25.10
CA VAL A 373 24.54 -23.21 25.27
C VAL A 373 25.88 -23.58 25.91
N ALA A 374 26.99 -22.97 25.48
CA ALA A 374 28.30 -23.20 26.08
C ALA A 374 28.38 -22.74 27.55
N ALA A 375 27.85 -21.55 27.87
CA ALA A 375 27.81 -21.01 29.22
C ALA A 375 26.92 -21.83 30.16
N ALA A 376 25.72 -22.23 29.71
CA ALA A 376 24.82 -23.11 30.46
C ALA A 376 25.49 -24.46 30.77
N ARG A 377 26.22 -25.04 29.80
CA ARG A 377 27.01 -26.26 30.01
C ARG A 377 28.11 -26.08 31.06
N GLN A 378 28.74 -24.90 31.12
CA GLN A 378 29.80 -24.61 32.10
C GLN A 378 29.24 -24.35 33.50
N ALA A 379 28.14 -23.60 33.62
CA ALA A 379 27.45 -23.37 34.89
C ALA A 379 26.92 -24.68 35.49
N GLY A 380 26.28 -25.53 34.68
CA GLY A 380 25.82 -26.85 35.13
C GLY A 380 26.97 -27.76 35.58
N LYS A 381 28.13 -27.71 34.91
CA LYS A 381 29.34 -28.43 35.37
C LYS A 381 29.84 -27.92 36.73
N ALA A 382 29.80 -26.61 36.97
CA ALA A 382 30.25 -26.01 38.23
C ALA A 382 29.32 -26.35 39.40
N GLU A 383 28.00 -26.32 39.16
CA GLU A 383 26.98 -26.67 40.17
C GLU A 383 27.06 -28.15 40.58
N ILE A 384 27.17 -29.06 39.60
CA ILE A 384 27.36 -30.50 39.87
C ILE A 384 28.67 -30.75 40.62
N ALA A 385 29.77 -30.08 40.23
CA ALA A 385 31.05 -30.24 40.90
C ALA A 385 30.99 -29.78 42.37
N ALA A 386 30.28 -28.68 42.67
CA ALA A 386 30.09 -28.20 44.03
C ALA A 386 29.27 -29.21 44.87
N GLY A 387 28.19 -29.77 44.32
CA GLY A 387 27.39 -30.81 44.99
C GLY A 387 28.20 -32.09 45.28
N VAL A 388 28.99 -32.56 44.32
CA VAL A 388 29.87 -33.72 44.50
C VAL A 388 30.92 -33.46 45.59
N LEU A 389 31.57 -32.30 45.56
CA LEU A 389 32.58 -31.94 46.57
C LEU A 389 31.98 -31.90 47.98
N HIS A 390 30.78 -31.34 48.13
CA HIS A 390 30.08 -31.31 49.41
C HIS A 390 29.78 -32.72 49.92
N ASN A 391 29.27 -33.61 49.07
CA ASN A 391 28.93 -34.98 49.46
C ASN A 391 30.18 -35.82 49.78
N VAL A 392 31.24 -35.71 48.97
CA VAL A 392 32.52 -36.39 49.23
C VAL A 392 33.15 -35.86 50.52
N GLY A 393 33.12 -34.55 50.75
CA GLY A 393 33.63 -33.92 51.97
C GLY A 393 32.97 -34.48 53.24
N ASN A 394 31.64 -34.64 53.21
CA ASN A 394 30.90 -35.23 54.32
C ASN A 394 31.32 -36.68 54.61
N ILE A 395 31.50 -37.50 53.57
CA ILE A 395 31.91 -38.90 53.74
C ILE A 395 33.36 -39.01 54.22
N LEU A 396 34.26 -38.17 53.69
CA LEU A 396 35.65 -38.12 54.14
C LEU A 396 35.75 -37.77 55.62
N ASN A 397 34.92 -36.86 56.12
CA ASN A 397 34.91 -36.51 57.54
C ASN A 397 34.52 -37.72 58.42
N SER A 398 33.56 -38.53 57.97
CA SER A 398 33.22 -39.80 58.63
C SER A 398 34.39 -40.77 58.64
N ILE A 399 35.07 -40.95 57.49
CA ILE A 399 36.26 -41.82 57.38
C ILE A 399 37.37 -41.33 58.32
N SER A 400 37.64 -40.02 58.37
CA SER A 400 38.65 -39.44 59.26
C SER A 400 38.33 -39.66 60.73
N THR A 401 37.05 -39.55 61.11
CA THR A 401 36.59 -39.80 62.48
C THR A 401 36.78 -41.27 62.86
N SER A 402 36.30 -42.19 62.01
CA SER A 402 36.48 -43.64 62.16
C SER A 402 37.96 -44.03 62.24
N GLN A 403 38.80 -43.45 61.39
CA GLN A 403 40.24 -43.68 61.39
C GLN A 403 40.92 -43.17 62.67
N ALA A 404 40.48 -42.03 63.21
CA ALA A 404 40.96 -41.52 64.49
C ALA A 404 40.56 -42.44 65.66
N MET A 405 39.32 -42.94 65.67
CA MET A 405 38.84 -43.91 66.66
C MET A 405 39.63 -45.22 66.60
N LEU A 406 39.84 -45.77 65.40
CA LEU A 406 40.69 -46.94 65.18
C LEU A 406 42.10 -46.72 65.72
N ALA A 407 42.72 -45.57 65.42
CA ALA A 407 44.05 -45.25 65.89
C ALA A 407 44.14 -45.12 67.43
N ASP A 408 43.08 -44.64 68.09
CA ASP A 408 43.01 -44.60 69.55
C ASP A 408 42.85 -46.00 70.16
N MET A 409 41.98 -46.84 69.58
CA MET A 409 41.81 -48.23 70.00
C MET A 409 43.11 -49.04 69.86
N VAL A 410 43.90 -48.83 68.79
CA VAL A 410 45.19 -49.53 68.63
C VAL A 410 46.17 -49.10 69.71
N ARG A 411 46.26 -47.78 69.96
CA ARG A 411 47.20 -47.22 70.95
C ARG A 411 46.90 -47.69 72.37
N ASN A 412 45.63 -47.85 72.70
CA ASN A 412 45.18 -48.22 74.05
C ASN A 412 44.87 -49.72 74.21
N SER A 413 45.18 -50.55 73.21
CA SER A 413 44.84 -51.98 73.20
C SER A 413 45.48 -52.74 74.36
N ARG A 414 44.68 -53.62 74.98
CA ARG A 414 45.17 -54.49 76.05
C ARG A 414 45.95 -55.70 75.54
N ALA A 415 46.00 -55.94 74.23
CA ALA A 415 46.77 -57.02 73.63
C ALA A 415 48.27 -56.98 74.02
N ALA A 416 48.83 -55.80 74.30
CA ALA A 416 50.19 -55.68 74.82
C ALA A 416 50.42 -56.44 76.14
N ARG A 417 49.39 -56.55 77.00
CA ARG A 417 49.46 -57.27 78.28
C ARG A 417 49.61 -58.78 78.11
N VAL A 418 49.26 -59.32 76.94
CA VAL A 418 49.51 -60.74 76.61
C VAL A 418 51.01 -61.02 76.64
N ARG A 419 51.84 -60.07 76.18
CA ARG A 419 53.30 -60.17 76.22
C ARG A 419 53.82 -60.24 77.64
N ASP A 420 53.28 -59.41 78.53
CA ASP A 420 53.68 -59.37 79.94
C ASP A 420 53.35 -60.68 80.65
N ILE A 421 52.17 -61.26 80.37
CA ILE A 421 51.79 -62.57 80.92
C ILE A 421 52.68 -63.68 80.35
N ALA A 422 52.95 -63.67 79.05
CA ALA A 422 53.82 -64.66 78.43
C ALA A 422 55.24 -64.63 79.03
N ALA A 423 55.78 -63.43 79.30
CA ALA A 423 57.06 -63.27 79.98
C ALA A 423 57.03 -63.80 81.42
N LEU A 424 55.96 -63.52 82.18
CA LEU A 424 55.81 -64.00 83.55
C LEU A 424 55.71 -65.54 83.63
N LEU A 425 55.01 -66.16 82.66
CA LEU A 425 54.91 -67.61 82.53
C LEU A 425 56.26 -68.24 82.15
N ASP A 426 57.02 -67.62 81.26
CA ASP A 426 58.34 -68.11 80.84
C ASP A 426 59.37 -68.02 81.99
N GLU A 427 59.30 -66.95 82.79
CA GLU A 427 60.13 -66.78 84.00
C GLU A 427 59.92 -67.91 85.02
N HIS A 428 58.70 -68.43 85.14
CA HIS A 428 58.33 -69.46 86.14
C HIS A 428 58.11 -70.85 85.53
N LYS A 429 58.57 -71.09 84.29
CA LYS A 429 58.29 -72.31 83.52
C LYS A 429 58.67 -73.62 84.22
N ASP A 430 59.77 -73.61 84.97
CA ASP A 430 60.33 -74.81 85.61
C ASP A 430 59.57 -75.20 86.91
N HIS A 431 58.78 -74.28 87.49
CA HIS A 431 58.08 -74.45 88.79
C HIS A 431 56.61 -74.00 88.73
N LEU A 432 56.00 -74.11 87.54
CA LEU A 432 54.68 -73.57 87.25
C LEU A 432 53.54 -74.06 88.18
N PRO A 433 53.50 -75.35 88.61
CA PRO A 433 52.46 -75.82 89.52
C PRO A 433 52.50 -75.13 90.89
N GLU A 434 53.70 -74.87 91.42
CA GLU A 434 53.88 -74.18 92.71
C GLU A 434 53.56 -72.70 92.61
N PHE A 435 53.96 -72.06 91.50
CA PHE A 435 53.66 -70.66 91.23
C PHE A 435 52.15 -70.40 91.14
N ILE A 436 51.40 -71.23 90.41
CA ILE A 436 49.94 -71.07 90.28
C ILE A 436 49.23 -71.34 91.63
N ALA A 437 49.69 -72.33 92.41
CA ALA A 437 49.04 -72.72 93.66
C ALA A 437 49.34 -71.77 94.84
N ASN A 438 50.57 -71.25 94.93
CA ASN A 438 51.07 -70.60 96.15
C ASN A 438 51.47 -69.12 95.97
N ASP A 439 51.67 -68.64 94.74
CA ASP A 439 52.00 -67.24 94.49
C ASP A 439 50.73 -66.37 94.29
N SER A 440 50.71 -65.21 94.95
CA SER A 440 49.61 -64.24 94.85
C SER A 440 49.34 -63.72 93.43
N ARG A 441 50.35 -63.73 92.55
CA ARG A 441 50.25 -63.36 91.13
C ARG A 441 49.86 -64.57 90.29
N GLY A 442 50.44 -65.74 90.56
CA GLY A 442 50.15 -66.99 89.84
C GLY A 442 48.70 -67.45 89.99
N SER A 443 48.13 -67.34 91.19
CA SER A 443 46.73 -67.68 91.48
C SER A 443 45.70 -66.80 90.76
N GLN A 444 46.05 -65.56 90.39
CA GLN A 444 45.15 -64.64 89.68
C GLN A 444 45.17 -64.80 88.15
N LEU A 445 46.17 -65.51 87.61
CA LEU A 445 46.36 -65.66 86.17
C LEU A 445 45.12 -66.16 85.43
N PRO A 446 44.39 -67.22 85.88
CA PRO A 446 43.21 -67.69 85.17
C PRO A 446 42.10 -66.62 85.04
N SER A 447 41.85 -65.86 86.12
CA SER A 447 40.85 -64.78 86.11
C SER A 447 41.29 -63.62 85.22
N PHE A 448 42.57 -63.28 85.24
CA PHE A 448 43.14 -62.22 84.40
C PHE A 448 43.12 -62.61 82.92
N PHE A 449 43.47 -63.86 82.57
CA PHE A 449 43.34 -64.41 81.22
C PHE A 449 41.89 -64.34 80.70
N ASN A 450 40.91 -64.72 81.53
CA ASN A 450 39.51 -64.65 81.13
C ASN A 450 39.07 -63.19 80.86
N LYS A 451 39.43 -62.25 81.75
CA LYS A 451 39.12 -60.82 81.57
C LYS A 451 39.83 -60.22 80.35
N LEU A 452 41.10 -60.57 80.13
CA LEU A 452 41.88 -60.12 78.99
C LEU A 452 41.31 -60.68 77.67
N SER A 453 40.94 -61.96 77.66
CA SER A 453 40.30 -62.60 76.50
C SER A 453 39.02 -61.87 76.11
N VAL A 454 38.11 -61.64 77.06
CA VAL A 454 36.86 -60.89 76.82
C VAL A 454 37.12 -59.48 76.32
N GLN A 455 38.12 -58.78 76.88
CA GLN A 455 38.44 -57.42 76.46
C GLN A 455 39.08 -57.36 75.06
N VAL A 456 39.98 -58.29 74.74
CA VAL A 456 40.60 -58.37 73.42
C VAL A 456 39.56 -58.78 72.36
N ASP A 457 38.60 -59.65 72.69
CA ASP A 457 37.50 -60.03 71.80
C ASP A 457 36.58 -58.83 71.53
N ALA A 458 36.21 -58.07 72.57
CA ALA A 458 35.43 -56.84 72.43
C ALA A 458 36.17 -55.75 71.62
N GLU A 459 37.48 -55.57 71.85
CA GLU A 459 38.32 -54.69 71.03
C GLU A 459 38.28 -55.14 69.55
N ARG A 460 38.48 -56.44 69.27
CA ARG A 460 38.45 -56.98 67.91
C ARG A 460 37.11 -56.73 67.21
N ASP A 461 36.00 -56.95 67.91
CA ASP A 461 34.66 -56.76 67.35
C ASP A 461 34.43 -55.27 67.02
N GLN A 462 34.83 -54.37 67.91
CA GLN A 462 34.75 -52.91 67.67
C GLN A 462 35.66 -52.47 66.50
N PHE A 463 36.86 -53.02 66.39
CA PHE A 463 37.75 -52.81 65.23
C PHE A 463 37.07 -53.22 63.92
N THR A 464 36.43 -54.37 63.93
CA THR A 464 35.78 -54.95 62.74
C THR A 464 34.59 -54.10 62.31
N GLU A 465 33.80 -53.61 63.27
CA GLU A 465 32.67 -52.72 63.02
C GLU A 465 33.12 -51.37 62.42
N GLU A 466 34.17 -50.77 62.97
CA GLU A 466 34.69 -49.49 62.48
C GLU A 466 35.33 -49.62 61.08
N LEU A 467 36.04 -50.72 60.82
CA LEU A 467 36.55 -51.05 59.49
C LEU A 467 35.43 -51.27 58.46
N ALA A 468 34.33 -51.91 58.86
CA ALA A 468 33.16 -52.06 57.99
C ALA A 468 32.52 -50.71 57.65
N THR A 469 32.49 -49.77 58.61
CA THR A 469 31.99 -48.40 58.40
C THR A 469 32.85 -47.62 57.40
N ILE A 470 34.19 -47.72 57.51
CA ILE A 470 35.12 -47.14 56.54
C ILE A 470 34.92 -47.78 55.15
N ALA A 471 34.83 -49.11 55.07
CA ALA A 471 34.63 -49.81 53.80
C ALA A 471 33.34 -49.38 53.09
N LYS A 472 32.24 -49.24 53.84
CA LYS A 472 30.96 -48.74 53.33
C LYS A 472 31.07 -47.29 52.82
N SER A 473 31.80 -46.44 53.53
CA SER A 473 32.04 -45.06 53.15
C SER A 473 32.85 -44.93 51.86
N ILE A 474 33.88 -45.77 51.69
CA ILE A 474 34.67 -45.85 50.45
C ILE A 474 33.83 -46.32 49.27
N GLU A 475 32.96 -47.32 49.48
CA GLU A 475 32.07 -47.79 48.42
C GLU A 475 31.09 -46.70 47.98
N HIS A 476 30.59 -45.89 48.92
CA HIS A 476 29.75 -44.74 48.60
C HIS A 476 30.49 -43.69 47.76
N ILE A 477 31.75 -43.39 48.09
CA ILE A 477 32.60 -42.49 47.28
C ILE A 477 32.80 -43.03 45.86
N LYS A 478 33.03 -44.34 45.70
CA LYS A 478 33.17 -44.96 44.37
C LYS A 478 31.94 -44.76 43.51
N VAL A 479 30.74 -44.92 44.09
CA VAL A 479 29.47 -44.72 43.37
C VAL A 479 29.32 -43.26 42.92
N ILE A 480 29.63 -42.30 43.81
CA ILE A 480 29.56 -40.86 43.49
C ILE A 480 30.55 -40.50 42.37
N ILE A 481 31.79 -40.99 42.44
CA ILE A 481 32.80 -40.75 41.40
C ILE A 481 32.39 -41.38 40.07
N ALA A 482 31.86 -42.61 40.08
CA ALA A 482 31.38 -43.27 38.87
C ALA A 482 30.23 -42.48 38.22
N MET A 483 29.31 -41.93 39.02
CA MET A 483 28.23 -41.07 38.53
C MET A 483 28.77 -39.75 37.93
N GLN A 484 29.75 -39.12 38.58
CA GLN A 484 30.36 -37.89 38.08
C GLN A 484 31.14 -38.11 36.77
N GLN A 485 31.84 -39.24 36.65
CA GLN A 485 32.54 -39.60 35.43
C GLN A 485 31.59 -39.92 34.26
N SER A 486 30.40 -40.50 34.52
CA SER A 486 29.41 -40.73 33.47
C SER A 486 28.81 -39.41 32.95
N LEU A 487 28.54 -38.45 33.85
CA LEU A 487 28.11 -37.10 33.48
C LEU A 487 29.19 -36.32 32.71
N ALA A 488 30.47 -36.48 33.05
CA ALA A 488 31.58 -35.84 32.35
C ALA A 488 31.83 -36.43 30.95
N LYS A 489 31.54 -37.73 30.75
CA LYS A 489 31.57 -38.41 29.45
C LYS A 489 30.33 -38.16 28.58
N ALA A 490 29.32 -37.43 29.08
CA ALA A 490 28.17 -36.98 28.31
C ALA A 490 28.55 -35.87 27.30
N GLY A 491 29.39 -36.22 26.33
CA GLY A 491 29.12 -35.91 24.94
C GLY A 491 28.32 -37.08 24.35
N GLY A 492 27.13 -37.33 24.91
CA GLY A 492 26.26 -38.40 24.44
C GLY A 492 25.79 -38.07 23.03
N LEU A 493 26.33 -38.75 22.02
CA LEU A 493 25.62 -38.85 20.75
C LEU A 493 24.29 -39.52 21.07
N ARG A 494 23.20 -38.79 20.88
CA ARG A 494 21.88 -39.43 20.86
C ARG A 494 21.79 -40.16 19.52
N GLU A 495 21.56 -41.45 19.59
CA GLU A 495 21.43 -42.31 18.42
C GLU A 495 20.05 -42.98 18.48
N TYR A 496 19.54 -43.34 17.32
CA TYR A 496 18.31 -44.11 17.21
C TYR A 496 18.58 -45.53 17.72
N HIS A 497 17.91 -45.94 18.79
CA HIS A 497 18.05 -47.26 19.38
C HIS A 497 16.71 -47.91 19.70
N ASN A 498 16.68 -49.23 19.58
CA ASN A 498 15.54 -50.05 19.96
C ASN A 498 15.47 -50.23 21.49
N LEU A 499 14.38 -49.77 22.11
CA LEU A 499 14.22 -49.83 23.57
C LEU A 499 14.08 -51.26 24.11
N SER A 500 13.48 -52.17 23.33
CA SER A 500 13.31 -53.57 23.72
C SER A 500 14.67 -54.27 23.82
N GLN A 501 15.59 -53.97 22.90
CA GLN A 501 16.97 -54.44 22.97
C GLN A 501 17.69 -53.93 24.22
N LEU A 502 17.55 -52.63 24.54
CA LEU A 502 18.17 -52.05 25.74
C LEU A 502 17.62 -52.66 27.04
N ALA A 503 16.32 -52.96 27.09
CA ALA A 503 15.72 -53.66 28.23
C ALA A 503 16.31 -55.07 28.41
N HIS A 504 16.52 -55.82 27.32
CA HIS A 504 17.18 -57.13 27.35
C HIS A 504 18.64 -57.03 27.83
N GLU A 505 19.42 -56.07 27.31
CA GLU A 505 20.80 -55.82 27.74
C GLU A 505 20.88 -55.51 29.24
N ALA A 506 19.94 -54.73 29.77
CA ALA A 506 19.91 -54.36 31.19
C ALA A 506 19.58 -55.54 32.11
N VAL A 507 18.68 -56.44 31.69
CA VAL A 507 18.40 -57.69 32.41
C VAL A 507 19.62 -58.61 32.38
N ALA A 508 20.27 -58.75 31.23
CA ALA A 508 21.46 -59.58 31.09
C ALA A 508 22.59 -59.12 32.03
N PHE A 509 22.73 -57.81 32.27
CA PHE A 509 23.69 -57.24 33.21
C PHE A 509 23.46 -57.69 34.67
N ASN A 510 22.22 -58.03 35.03
CA ASN A 510 21.84 -58.46 36.38
C ASN A 510 21.65 -59.99 36.51
N SER A 511 21.82 -60.75 35.42
CA SER A 511 21.59 -62.20 35.32
C SER A 511 22.19 -63.00 36.48
N GLY A 512 23.48 -62.83 36.76
CA GLY A 512 24.16 -63.59 37.81
C GLY A 512 23.63 -63.35 39.23
N ARG A 513 22.92 -62.24 39.51
CA ARG A 513 22.25 -61.99 40.80
C ARG A 513 20.83 -62.56 40.81
N ILE A 514 20.13 -62.41 39.69
CA ILE A 514 18.77 -62.93 39.45
C ILE A 514 18.77 -64.46 39.60
N GLU A 515 19.72 -65.14 38.97
CA GLU A 515 19.89 -66.59 39.04
C GLU A 515 20.23 -67.06 40.47
N ARG A 516 21.19 -66.41 41.14
CA ARG A 516 21.61 -66.77 42.50
C ARG A 516 20.48 -66.75 43.52
N HIS A 517 19.47 -65.90 43.33
CA HIS A 517 18.36 -65.75 44.26
C HIS A 517 17.04 -66.32 43.71
N ASN A 518 17.10 -67.13 42.65
CA ASN A 518 15.96 -67.79 42.01
C ASN A 518 14.79 -66.82 41.70
N MET A 519 15.10 -65.67 41.10
CA MET A 519 14.10 -64.67 40.73
C MET A 519 13.56 -64.94 39.31
N GLU A 520 12.24 -64.83 39.14
CA GLU A 520 11.58 -64.89 37.84
C GLU A 520 11.65 -63.51 37.16
N VAL A 521 11.98 -63.47 35.87
CA VAL A 521 11.98 -62.22 35.08
C VAL A 521 10.87 -62.26 34.04
N ARG A 522 10.01 -61.24 34.05
CA ARG A 522 8.93 -61.05 33.08
C ARG A 522 9.21 -59.83 32.21
N LEU A 523 9.25 -60.03 30.91
CA LEU A 523 9.47 -58.97 29.92
C LEU A 523 8.20 -58.79 29.09
N ASP A 524 7.63 -57.59 29.12
CA ASP A 524 6.47 -57.17 28.34
C ASP A 524 6.86 -55.98 27.45
N LEU A 525 7.50 -56.29 26.32
CA LEU A 525 8.15 -55.30 25.47
C LEU A 525 7.34 -55.10 24.18
N GLU A 526 6.68 -53.94 24.06
CA GLU A 526 6.05 -53.53 22.81
C GLU A 526 7.12 -53.30 21.73
N ASN A 527 6.85 -53.73 20.49
CA ASN A 527 7.77 -53.49 19.39
C ASN A 527 7.58 -52.06 18.86
N LEU A 528 8.52 -51.18 19.21
CA LEU A 528 8.51 -49.77 18.87
C LEU A 528 9.64 -49.46 17.87
N ASP A 529 9.43 -48.43 17.06
CA ASP A 529 10.49 -47.87 16.21
C ASP A 529 11.67 -47.39 17.05
N ASP A 530 12.85 -47.30 16.42
CA ASP A 530 14.04 -46.80 17.10
C ASP A 530 13.82 -45.36 17.58
N ILE A 531 14.23 -45.08 18.82
CA ILE A 531 14.02 -43.79 19.47
C ILE A 531 15.38 -43.15 19.69
N LEU A 532 15.45 -41.84 19.46
CA LEU A 532 16.65 -41.04 19.65
C LEU A 532 16.97 -40.93 21.15
N VAL A 533 17.90 -41.74 21.64
CA VAL A 533 18.28 -41.81 23.06
C VAL A 533 19.79 -41.84 23.24
N ASP A 534 20.26 -41.39 24.41
CA ASP A 534 21.64 -41.68 24.86
C ASP A 534 21.65 -43.09 25.46
N LYS A 535 22.16 -44.07 24.69
CA LYS A 535 22.23 -45.48 25.13
C LYS A 535 22.91 -45.61 26.49
N HIS A 536 23.98 -44.87 26.75
CA HIS A 536 24.74 -45.02 27.99
C HIS A 536 23.95 -44.54 29.21
N GLN A 537 23.31 -43.36 29.10
CA GLN A 537 22.48 -42.83 30.18
C GLN A 537 21.26 -43.71 30.46
N LEU A 538 20.56 -44.16 29.40
CA LEU A 538 19.40 -45.01 29.56
C LEU A 538 19.76 -46.36 30.19
N MET A 539 20.86 -46.98 29.74
CA MET A 539 21.36 -48.21 30.35
C MET A 539 21.73 -48.03 31.82
N GLN A 540 22.33 -46.90 32.21
CA GLN A 540 22.63 -46.60 33.61
C GLN A 540 21.36 -46.51 34.47
N ILE A 541 20.32 -45.85 33.97
CA ILE A 541 19.03 -45.76 34.66
C ILE A 541 18.42 -47.15 34.84
N LEU A 542 18.34 -47.94 33.77
CA LEU A 542 17.73 -49.27 33.79
C LEU A 542 18.48 -50.23 34.71
N VAL A 543 19.82 -50.25 34.64
CA VAL A 543 20.65 -51.09 35.50
C VAL A 543 20.50 -50.69 36.97
N ASN A 544 20.42 -49.39 37.28
CA ASN A 544 20.22 -48.93 38.65
C ASN A 544 18.84 -49.32 39.22
N LEU A 545 17.77 -49.13 38.43
CA LEU A 545 16.43 -49.53 38.85
C LEU A 545 16.33 -51.05 39.05
N MET A 546 16.86 -51.84 38.12
CA MET A 546 16.88 -53.30 38.23
C MET A 546 17.75 -53.78 39.40
N LYS A 547 18.88 -53.14 39.67
CA LYS A 547 19.72 -53.45 40.84
C LYS A 547 18.95 -53.22 42.14
N ASN A 548 18.28 -52.07 42.26
CA ASN A 548 17.48 -51.75 43.44
C ASN A 548 16.32 -52.75 43.63
N ALA A 549 15.65 -53.11 42.54
CA ALA A 549 14.59 -54.13 42.54
C ALA A 549 15.11 -55.50 43.01
N VAL A 550 16.26 -55.95 42.48
CA VAL A 550 16.90 -57.20 42.89
C VAL A 550 17.31 -57.14 44.37
N ASP A 551 17.93 -56.06 44.83
CA ASP A 551 18.34 -55.91 46.23
C ASP A 551 17.13 -55.93 47.18
N ALA A 552 15.99 -55.34 46.79
CA ALA A 552 14.74 -55.34 47.57
C ALA A 552 14.08 -56.73 47.70
N MET A 553 14.47 -57.70 46.86
CA MET A 553 13.93 -59.07 46.85
C MET A 553 14.89 -60.11 47.44
N GLN A 554 16.11 -59.74 47.83
CA GLN A 554 17.13 -60.68 48.31
C GLN A 554 16.72 -61.40 49.60
N ASN A 555 16.17 -60.67 50.58
CA ASN A 555 15.92 -61.16 51.94
C ASN A 555 14.47 -61.63 52.19
N ILE A 556 13.68 -61.83 51.14
CA ILE A 556 12.29 -62.29 51.24
C ILE A 556 12.24 -63.80 51.01
N ASP A 557 11.67 -64.56 51.95
CA ASP A 557 11.38 -65.98 51.75
C ASP A 557 9.93 -66.14 51.26
N GLY A 558 9.78 -66.50 49.98
CA GLY A 558 8.47 -66.71 49.37
C GLY A 558 8.55 -67.13 47.90
N PRO A 559 7.50 -67.79 47.35
CA PRO A 559 7.52 -68.39 46.01
C PRO A 559 7.32 -67.41 44.85
N SER A 560 7.40 -66.09 45.06
CA SER A 560 7.03 -65.09 44.05
C SER A 560 7.99 -63.90 44.03
N LYS A 561 9.28 -64.15 43.78
CA LYS A 561 10.28 -63.11 43.47
C LYS A 561 10.23 -62.83 41.98
N VAL A 562 9.52 -61.78 41.58
CA VAL A 562 9.28 -61.46 40.17
C VAL A 562 9.78 -60.06 39.86
N LEU A 563 10.75 -59.96 38.95
CA LEU A 563 11.15 -58.70 38.32
C LEU A 563 10.37 -58.56 37.00
N SER A 564 9.56 -57.52 36.87
CA SER A 564 8.80 -57.23 35.64
C SER A 564 9.31 -55.97 34.97
N VAL A 565 9.63 -56.04 33.68
CA VAL A 565 10.04 -54.89 32.87
C VAL A 565 9.07 -54.76 31.70
N ALA A 566 8.47 -53.59 31.54
CA ALA A 566 7.54 -53.31 30.46
C ALA A 566 7.93 -52.06 29.68
N VAL A 567 7.79 -52.10 28.36
CA VAL A 567 7.99 -50.95 27.47
C VAL A 567 6.73 -50.78 26.66
N ARG A 568 6.06 -49.62 26.79
CA ARG A 568 4.78 -49.34 26.11
C ARG A 568 4.65 -47.90 25.63
N ARG A 569 4.05 -47.69 24.46
CA ARG A 569 3.69 -46.35 23.98
C ARG A 569 2.52 -45.79 24.80
N THR A 570 2.66 -44.55 25.29
CA THR A 570 1.61 -43.88 26.08
C THR A 570 0.89 -42.79 25.28
N SER A 571 1.58 -42.13 24.35
CA SER A 571 1.00 -41.18 23.38
C SER A 571 1.88 -41.12 22.12
N GLU A 572 1.54 -40.28 21.14
CA GLU A 572 2.38 -40.09 19.94
C GLU A 572 3.83 -39.73 20.29
N ASP A 573 4.05 -38.90 21.30
CA ASP A 573 5.37 -38.38 21.66
C ASP A 573 6.08 -39.09 22.82
N TYR A 574 5.38 -40.00 23.54
CA TYR A 574 5.92 -40.58 24.77
C TYR A 574 5.85 -42.10 24.82
N VAL A 575 6.98 -42.70 25.24
CA VAL A 575 7.11 -44.10 25.58
C VAL A 575 7.41 -44.24 27.07
N ARG A 576 6.75 -45.20 27.71
CA ARG A 576 6.91 -45.51 29.13
C ARG A 576 7.68 -46.81 29.28
N ILE A 577 8.74 -46.76 30.09
CA ILE A 577 9.45 -47.93 30.59
C ILE A 577 9.11 -48.09 32.06
N SER A 578 8.62 -49.26 32.43
CA SER A 578 8.25 -49.62 33.80
C SER A 578 9.13 -50.75 34.30
N VAL A 579 9.69 -50.61 35.49
CA VAL A 579 10.39 -51.67 36.22
C VAL A 579 9.63 -51.88 37.53
N SER A 580 9.14 -53.09 37.76
CA SER A 580 8.35 -53.46 38.93
C SER A 580 8.94 -54.68 39.61
N ASP A 581 8.95 -54.68 40.93
CA ASP A 581 9.40 -55.80 41.76
C ASP A 581 8.31 -56.22 42.75
N THR A 582 8.47 -57.44 43.29
CA THR A 582 7.65 -57.97 44.39
C THR A 582 8.42 -57.96 45.72
N GLY A 583 9.36 -57.00 45.87
CA GLY A 583 10.20 -56.83 47.03
C GLY A 583 9.47 -56.25 48.24
N GLN A 584 10.24 -55.87 49.25
CA GLN A 584 9.73 -55.33 50.53
C GLN A 584 9.02 -53.97 50.40
N GLY A 585 9.08 -53.36 49.21
CA GLY A 585 8.49 -52.06 48.92
C GLY A 585 9.20 -50.90 49.62
N ILE A 586 8.66 -49.70 49.40
CA ILE A 586 9.14 -48.45 49.99
C ILE A 586 8.15 -48.02 51.06
N SER A 587 8.62 -47.72 52.28
CA SER A 587 7.73 -47.23 53.34
C SER A 587 7.12 -45.86 52.97
N PRO A 588 5.88 -45.55 53.41
CA PRO A 588 5.20 -44.30 53.06
C PRO A 588 5.98 -43.02 53.42
N GLU A 589 6.76 -43.07 54.50
CA GLU A 589 7.61 -41.96 54.97
C GLU A 589 8.78 -41.67 54.01
N ASN A 590 9.26 -42.68 53.28
CA ASN A 590 10.39 -42.58 52.38
C ASN A 590 9.98 -42.23 50.94
N LEU A 591 8.71 -42.42 50.55
CA LEU A 591 8.19 -42.11 49.20
C LEU A 591 8.43 -40.64 48.78
N SER A 592 8.30 -39.71 49.71
CA SER A 592 8.53 -38.27 49.46
C SER A 592 10.01 -37.89 49.31
N LYS A 593 10.93 -38.79 49.69
CA LYS A 593 12.38 -38.53 49.71
C LYS A 593 13.16 -39.31 48.65
N VAL A 594 12.52 -40.21 47.89
CA VAL A 594 13.18 -41.09 46.91
C VAL A 594 13.96 -40.31 45.83
N PHE A 595 13.55 -39.08 45.54
CA PHE A 595 14.18 -38.19 44.55
C PHE A 595 14.82 -36.93 45.16
N ALA A 596 14.85 -36.80 46.49
CA ALA A 596 15.28 -35.58 47.18
C ALA A 596 16.82 -35.47 47.36
N GLN A 597 17.55 -36.56 47.14
CA GLN A 597 19.01 -36.56 47.05
C GLN A 597 19.46 -37.48 45.90
N GLY A 598 19.69 -36.86 44.75
CA GLY A 598 20.58 -37.37 43.71
C GLY A 598 21.93 -36.67 43.81
#